data_AF-A0A4Q3UYN1-F1
#
_entry.id   AF-A0A4Q3UYN1-F1
#
_cell.length_a   1.000
_cell.length_b   1.000
_cell.length_c   1.000
_cell.angle_alpha   90.00
_cell.angle_beta   90.00
_cell.angle_gamma   90.00
#
_symmetry.space_group_name_H-M   'P 1'
#
loop_
_entity.id
_entity.type
_entity.pdbx_description
1 polymer ?
#
loop_
_entity_poly.entity_id
_entity_poly.type
_entity_poly.pdbx_seq_one_letter_code
_entity_poly.pdbx_strand_id
1 'polypeptide(L)' 'MKLRDVLDHDRLLLVACHDCHGKTPLDPAGFALRVGVHTDIADLLHDMTCPVCGATDITLGSHSPLDARRPATTLTPDAR' A
#
# COMPACT_ATOMS: atom_id res chain seq x y z
N MET A 1 -4.77 9.56 6.08
CA MET A 1 -3.34 9.27 6.39
C MET A 1 -2.55 10.04 5.37
N LYS A 2 -1.49 10.75 5.77
CA LYS A 2 -0.70 11.57 4.85
C LYS A 2 0.41 10.78 4.18
N LEU A 3 0.88 11.25 3.02
CA LEU A 3 2.05 10.68 2.35
C LEU A 3 3.30 10.68 3.23
N ARG A 4 3.49 11.72 4.04
CA ARG A 4 4.50 11.80 5.11
C ARG A 4 4.48 10.55 6.01
N ASP A 5 3.31 10.14 6.47
CA ASP A 5 3.18 9.01 7.38
C ASP A 5 3.62 7.69 6.72
N VAL A 6 3.39 7.53 5.42
CA VAL A 6 3.83 6.35 4.65
C VAL A 6 5.35 6.33 4.52
N LEU A 7 5.93 7.49 4.15
CA LEU A 7 7.36 7.66 3.95
C LEU A 7 8.15 7.49 5.25
N ASP A 8 7.72 8.13 6.33
CA ASP A 8 8.41 8.10 7.63
C ASP A 8 8.44 6.68 8.24
N HIS A 9 7.60 5.77 7.75
CA HIS A 9 7.54 4.37 8.19
C HIS A 9 8.07 3.38 7.14
N ASP A 10 8.76 3.86 6.09
CA ASP A 10 9.30 3.04 4.99
C ASP A 10 8.25 2.10 4.36
N ARG A 11 7.01 2.58 4.25
CA ARG A 11 5.89 1.81 3.68
C ARG A 11 5.71 2.13 2.19
N LEU A 12 5.03 1.22 1.50
CA LEU A 12 4.56 1.42 0.13
C LEU A 12 3.08 1.80 0.13
N LEU A 13 2.67 2.53 -0.89
CA LEU A 13 1.25 2.75 -1.18
C LEU A 13 0.72 1.51 -1.89
N LEU A 14 -0.31 0.86 -1.35
CA LEU A 14 -0.92 -0.31 -1.95
C LEU A 14 -2.20 0.07 -2.68
N VAL A 15 -2.22 -0.19 -3.99
CA VAL A 15 -3.45 -0.12 -4.80
C VAL A 15 -4.07 -1.52 -4.83
N ALA A 16 -5.29 -1.65 -4.31
CA ALA A 16 -6.07 -2.88 -4.42
C ALA A 16 -7.25 -2.65 -5.37
N CYS A 17 -7.31 -3.43 -6.45
CA CYS A 17 -8.36 -3.33 -7.46
C CYS A 17 -9.50 -4.30 -7.17
N HIS A 18 -10.74 -3.83 -7.25
CA HIS A 18 -11.92 -4.66 -7.03
C HIS A 18 -12.28 -5.49 -8.28
N ASP A 19 -11.92 -5.02 -9.48
CA ASP A 19 -12.23 -5.70 -10.74
C ASP A 19 -11.28 -6.86 -11.05
N CYS A 20 -9.96 -6.61 -11.05
CA CYS A 20 -8.96 -7.64 -11.39
C CYS A 20 -8.34 -8.32 -10.18
N HIS A 21 -8.73 -7.91 -8.96
CA HIS A 21 -8.19 -8.38 -7.68
C HIS A 21 -6.67 -8.19 -7.50
N GLY A 22 -6.04 -7.41 -8.40
CA GLY A 22 -4.64 -7.07 -8.33
C GLY A 22 -4.31 -6.20 -7.12
N LYS A 23 -3.16 -6.48 -6.50
CA LYS A 23 -2.58 -5.67 -5.42
C LYS A 23 -1.21 -5.18 -5.86
N THR A 24 -1.11 -3.89 -6.12
CA THR A 24 0.11 -3.29 -6.68
C THR A 24 0.72 -2.33 -5.67
N PRO A 25 1.90 -2.65 -5.12
CA PRO A 25 2.64 -1.70 -4.29
C PRO A 25 3.29 -0.63 -5.19
N LEU A 26 3.18 0.62 -4.79
CA LEU A 26 3.73 1.80 -5.45
C LEU A 26 4.61 2.59 -4.49
N ASP A 27 5.66 3.20 -5.02
CA ASP A 27 6.54 4.08 -4.26
C ASP A 27 5.82 5.41 -3.94
N PRO A 28 5.59 5.75 -2.65
CA PRO A 28 4.95 7.00 -2.26
C PRO A 28 5.79 8.26 -2.58
N ALA A 29 7.11 8.14 -2.76
CA ALA A 29 7.99 9.29 -3.00
C ALA A 29 7.61 10.04 -4.28
N GLY A 30 7.27 9.33 -5.36
CA GLY A 30 6.83 9.93 -6.62
C GLY A 30 5.54 10.74 -6.47
N PHE A 31 4.62 10.34 -5.59
CA PHE A 31 3.41 11.10 -5.29
C PHE A 31 3.73 12.32 -4.43
N ALA A 32 4.53 12.14 -3.39
CA ALA A 32 4.92 13.22 -2.49
C ALA A 32 5.65 14.37 -3.20
N LEU A 33 6.48 14.05 -4.19
CA LEU A 33 7.15 15.07 -5.02
C LEU A 33 6.18 15.88 -5.90
N ARG A 34 5.05 15.28 -6.31
CA ARG A 34 4.06 15.94 -7.18
C ARG A 34 3.04 16.75 -6.40
N VAL A 35 2.49 16.19 -5.32
CA VAL A 35 1.35 16.79 -4.59
C VAL A 35 1.73 17.30 -3.20
N GLY A 36 2.95 17.03 -2.74
CA GLY A 36 3.42 17.38 -1.40
C GLY A 36 3.20 16.28 -0.37
N VAL A 37 4.11 16.20 0.62
CA VAL A 37 4.09 15.19 1.69
C VAL A 37 2.88 15.30 2.63
N HIS A 38 2.20 16.45 2.65
CA HIS A 38 1.08 16.70 3.55
C HIS A 38 -0.29 16.27 3.00
N THR A 39 -0.34 15.85 1.73
CA THR A 39 -1.56 15.39 1.06
C THR A 39 -2.06 14.08 1.67
N ASP A 40 -3.38 13.97 1.86
CA ASP A 40 -3.98 12.72 2.30
C ASP A 40 -3.98 11.71 1.15
N ILE A 41 -3.68 10.45 1.46
CA ILE A 41 -3.70 9.36 0.49
C ILE A 41 -5.10 9.21 -0.12
N ALA A 42 -6.16 9.46 0.66
CA ALA A 42 -7.52 9.38 0.15
C ALA A 42 -7.78 10.35 -1.00
N ASP A 43 -7.11 11.50 -1.01
CA ASP A 43 -7.26 12.51 -2.06
C ASP A 43 -6.67 12.02 -3.39
N LEU A 44 -5.68 11.11 -3.35
CA LEU A 44 -5.04 10.55 -4.53
C LEU A 44 -5.97 9.64 -5.34
N LEU A 45 -7.01 9.06 -4.71
CA LEU A 45 -7.90 8.08 -5.35
C LEU A 45 -8.50 8.58 -6.67
N HIS A 46 -8.86 9.87 -6.72
CA HIS A 46 -9.54 10.47 -7.87
C HIS A 46 -8.67 10.50 -9.13
N ASP A 47 -7.34 10.52 -8.97
CA ASP A 47 -6.37 10.63 -10.06
C ASP A 47 -5.71 9.28 -10.39
N MET A 48 -6.22 8.18 -9.81
CA MET A 48 -5.58 6.88 -9.87
C MET A 48 -6.46 5.84 -10.55
N THR A 49 -5.80 4.96 -11.31
CA THR A 49 -6.40 3.76 -11.89
C THR A 49 -5.58 2.55 -11.49
N CYS A 50 -6.19 1.37 -11.50
CA CYS A 50 -5.47 0.12 -11.34
C CYS A 50 -4.34 0.02 -12.38
N PRO A 51 -3.06 -0.13 -11.98
CA PRO A 51 -1.94 -0.24 -12.92
C PRO A 51 -1.98 -1.51 -13.78
N VAL A 52 -2.79 -2.50 -13.41
CA VAL A 52 -2.90 -3.79 -14.09
C VAL A 52 -3.98 -3.77 -15.17
N CYS A 53 -5.19 -3.29 -14.85
CA CYS A 53 -6.34 -3.37 -15.75
C CYS A 53 -6.96 -2.01 -16.12
N GLY A 54 -6.48 -0.90 -15.56
CA GLY A 54 -6.99 0.45 -15.84
C GLY A 54 -8.31 0.80 -15.15
N ALA A 55 -8.89 -0.09 -14.34
CA ALA A 55 -10.13 0.16 -13.61
C ALA A 55 -9.99 1.30 -12.58
N THR A 56 -11.08 2.02 -12.34
CA THR A 56 -11.17 3.08 -11.32
C THR A 56 -11.69 2.57 -9.97
N ASP A 57 -12.28 1.37 -9.92
CA ASP A 57 -12.76 0.76 -8.68
C ASP A 57 -11.57 0.17 -7.90
N ILE A 58 -10.91 1.05 -7.14
CA ILE A 58 -9.71 0.76 -6.37
C ILE A 58 -9.81 1.30 -4.94
N THR A 59 -9.03 0.69 -4.05
CA THR A 59 -8.77 1.19 -2.70
C THR A 59 -7.28 1.42 -2.49
N LEU A 60 -6.96 2.43 -1.67
CA LEU A 60 -5.60 2.74 -1.27
C LEU A 60 -5.36 2.39 0.19
N GLY A 61 -4.21 1.81 0.46
CA GLY A 61 -3.73 1.55 1.82
C GLY A 61 -2.22 1.71 1.92
N SER A 62 -1.68 1.63 3.13
CA SER A 62 -0.24 1.48 3.33
C SER A 62 0.12 0.01 3.52
N HIS A 63 1.24 -0.41 2.93
CA HIS A 63 1.73 -1.78 3.00
C HIS A 63 3.20 -1.80 3.41
N SER A 64 3.54 -2.63 4.39
CA SER A 64 4.91 -2.95 4.72
C SER A 64 5.33 -4.21 3.97
N PRO A 65 6.37 -4.16 3.11
CA PRO A 65 6.93 -5.35 2.47
C PRO A 65 7.48 -6.38 3.47
N LEU A 66 7.80 -5.95 4.70
CA LEU A 66 8.31 -6.81 5.77
C LEU A 66 7.19 -7.63 6.45
N ASP A 67 5.97 -7.11 6.49
CA ASP A 67 4.82 -7.85 7.06
C ASP A 67 4.50 -9.10 6.23
N ALA A 68 4.73 -9.05 4.92
CA ALA A 68 4.59 -10.21 4.03
C ALA A 68 5.65 -11.30 4.28
N ARG A 69 6.76 -10.98 4.95
CA ARG A 69 7.86 -11.92 5.22
C ARG A 69 7.78 -12.60 6.58
N ARG A 70 6.82 -12.27 7.45
CA ARG A 70 6.71 -12.93 8.75
C ARG A 70 6.29 -14.39 8.53
N PRO A 71 7.18 -15.39 8.71
CA PRO A 71 6.77 -16.78 8.59
C PRO A 71 5.73 -17.03 9.67
N ALA A 72 4.62 -17.70 9.31
CA ALA A 72 3.68 -18.23 10.29
C ALA A 72 4.49 -19.05 11.29
N THR A 73 4.77 -18.45 12.45
CA THR A 73 5.57 -19.12 13.47
C THR A 73 4.62 -20.11 14.10
N THR A 74 4.56 -21.32 13.53
CA THR A 74 3.94 -22.47 14.15
C THR A 74 4.75 -22.72 15.42
N LEU A 75 4.29 -22.14 16.53
CA LEU A 75 4.72 -22.52 17.86
C LEU A 75 4.27 -23.97 18.06
N THR A 76 5.12 -24.92 17.70
CA THR A 76 5.00 -26.29 18.21
C THR A 76 5.28 -26.22 19.71
N PRO A 77 4.31 -26.54 20.58
CA PRO A 77 4.59 -26.60 22.01
C PRO A 77 5.53 -27.79 22.24
N ASP A 78 6.66 -27.52 22.91
CA ASP A 78 7.60 -28.52 23.40
C ASP A 78 6.84 -29.69 24.06
N ALA A 79 7.00 -30.88 23.47
CA ALA A 79 6.52 -32.12 24.06
C ALA A 79 7.46 -32.46 25.23
N ARG A 80 6.91 -32.35 26.44
CA ARG A 80 7.54 -32.71 27.70
C ARG A 80 7.47 -34.20 27.96
#